data_AF-A0A7W7QID6-F1
#
_entry.id   AF-A0A7W7QID6-F1
#
_cell.length_a   1.000
_cell.length_b   1.000
_cell.length_c   1.000
_cell.angle_alpha   90.00
_cell.angle_beta   90.00
_cell.angle_gamma   90.00
#
_symmetry.space_group_name_H-M   'P 1'
#
loop_
_entity.id
_entity.type
_entity.pdbx_description
1 polymer ?
#
loop_
_entity_poly.entity_id
_entity_poly.type
_entity_poly.pdbx_seq_one_letter_code
_entity_poly.pdbx_strand_id
1 'polypeptide(L)'
;MSPPAALPTPTPAPPPPVTGQRLAWLDALRGLGAVAVLLEHLLPWFMPALRPYWFNLGMYGVLVFFLVSGYIIPVSLEGRGDVRAFWISRAFRLYPIYLLVVGFVLVMAFWLPVREQVPRGLEGVAGHVTMLMDVLHMGGLADTMWTLSYEMVFYLLVTALFVRGLHLRSGLVAVVFGVVGIGAGLVLSAPLLGGPWPAYVAGVLFCVGMACVVGGRFRTVAACVLGVMAVVLTLFSGFVPWLGATILAVMFTGTAIRRWEQGTGGIAPVAAAAVLVALAPVWSIQAGWWWVQPGVWFATVGLAAATFAGAMALRGRRLPRPVVWLGLISYSLYLLHHPLLRLFHALVGDVTAMPQAVQLSVSAAFLAVVVGLSWLTYRYVELPMQRLGRRLAHRPSSGEAASGASGESGVSAARSSFSEPTG
;
A
#
# COMPACT_ATOMS: atom_id res chain seq x y z
N MET A 1 -10.60 -37.58 -62.62
CA MET A 1 -11.41 -37.47 -61.38
C MET A 1 -10.48 -36.99 -60.27
N SER A 2 -10.51 -35.68 -59.99
CA SER A 2 -9.74 -35.09 -58.89
C SER A 2 -10.58 -35.17 -57.59
N PRO A 3 -9.99 -35.46 -56.43
CA PRO A 3 -10.74 -35.57 -55.18
C PRO A 3 -11.23 -34.19 -54.70
N PRO A 4 -12.36 -34.12 -53.96
CA PRO A 4 -12.91 -32.87 -53.47
C PRO A 4 -12.06 -32.29 -52.33
N ALA A 5 -11.90 -30.96 -52.34
CA ALA A 5 -11.15 -30.21 -51.34
C ALA A 5 -11.81 -30.30 -49.96
N ALA A 6 -11.04 -30.70 -48.95
CA ALA A 6 -11.49 -30.75 -47.56
C ALA A 6 -11.70 -29.34 -47.01
N LEU A 7 -12.86 -29.09 -46.39
CA LEU A 7 -13.18 -27.84 -45.72
C LEU A 7 -12.27 -27.62 -44.50
N PRO A 8 -11.76 -26.40 -44.26
CA PRO A 8 -10.92 -26.09 -43.12
C PRO A 8 -11.70 -26.24 -41.80
N THR A 9 -11.15 -27.01 -40.87
CA THR A 9 -11.68 -27.15 -39.52
C THR A 9 -11.60 -25.81 -38.76
N PRO A 10 -12.65 -25.40 -38.03
CA PRO A 10 -12.61 -24.18 -37.25
C PRO A 10 -11.53 -24.30 -36.17
N THR A 11 -10.58 -23.36 -36.18
CA THR A 11 -9.55 -23.24 -35.16
C THR A 11 -10.23 -23.06 -33.80
N PRO A 12 -9.87 -23.83 -32.76
CA PRO A 12 -10.46 -23.66 -31.44
C PRO A 12 -10.21 -22.23 -30.97
N ALA A 13 -11.29 -21.55 -30.56
CA ALA A 13 -11.20 -20.20 -30.01
C ALA A 13 -10.17 -20.16 -28.87
N PRO A 14 -9.33 -19.11 -28.78
CA PRO A 14 -8.38 -18.98 -27.70
C PRO A 14 -9.12 -19.07 -26.36
N PRO A 15 -8.58 -19.80 -25.37
CA PRO A 15 -9.23 -19.92 -24.07
C PRO A 15 -9.45 -18.51 -23.49
N PRO A 16 -10.60 -18.26 -22.85
CA PRO A 16 -10.87 -16.96 -22.26
C PRO A 16 -9.74 -16.60 -21.28
N PRO A 17 -9.29 -15.33 -21.24
CA PRO A 17 -8.22 -14.90 -20.37
C PRO A 17 -8.58 -15.28 -18.92
N VAL A 18 -7.72 -16.06 -18.28
CA VAL A 18 -7.89 -16.52 -16.90
C VAL A 18 -7.99 -15.30 -16.00
N THR A 19 -9.21 -14.97 -15.59
CA THR A 19 -9.52 -13.87 -14.67
C THR A 19 -8.79 -14.10 -13.34
N GLY A 20 -7.72 -13.35 -13.11
CA GLY A 20 -7.11 -13.17 -11.79
C GLY A 20 -6.22 -14.30 -11.27
N GLN A 21 -5.12 -14.61 -11.96
CA GLN A 21 -3.98 -15.22 -11.25
C GLN A 21 -3.44 -14.20 -10.23
N ARG A 22 -3.86 -14.38 -8.97
CA ARG A 22 -3.26 -13.68 -7.84
C ARG A 22 -1.76 -13.93 -7.87
N LEU A 23 -0.97 -12.85 -7.93
CA LEU A 23 0.48 -12.93 -8.10
C LEU A 23 1.12 -13.46 -6.81
N ALA A 24 1.18 -14.79 -6.69
CA ALA A 24 1.62 -15.49 -5.47
C ALA A 24 3.00 -15.04 -4.97
N TRP A 25 3.89 -14.64 -5.89
CA TRP A 25 5.21 -14.10 -5.55
C TRP A 25 5.16 -12.73 -4.86
N LEU A 26 4.15 -11.89 -5.17
CA LEU A 26 3.93 -10.63 -4.46
C LEU A 26 3.35 -10.86 -3.07
N ASP A 27 2.45 -11.83 -2.92
CA ASP A 27 1.97 -12.24 -1.60
C ASP A 27 3.16 -12.76 -0.77
N ALA A 28 4.03 -13.62 -1.35
CA ALA A 28 5.23 -14.11 -0.68
C ALA A 28 6.18 -12.98 -0.22
N LEU A 29 6.44 -11.97 -1.07
CA LEU A 29 7.23 -10.79 -0.70
C LEU A 29 6.60 -10.01 0.46
N ARG A 30 5.28 -9.84 0.46
CA ARG A 30 4.57 -9.19 1.58
C ARG A 30 4.70 -9.97 2.87
N GLY A 31 4.62 -11.30 2.79
CA GLY A 31 4.81 -12.19 3.95
C GLY A 31 6.22 -12.05 4.53
N LEU A 32 7.24 -12.09 3.66
CA LEU A 32 8.63 -11.89 4.04
C LEU A 32 8.88 -10.52 4.68
N GLY A 33 8.34 -9.45 4.08
CA GLY A 33 8.42 -8.10 4.64
C GLY A 33 7.76 -7.98 6.02
N ALA A 34 6.59 -8.60 6.22
CA ALA A 34 5.91 -8.59 7.52
C ALA A 34 6.72 -9.31 8.60
N VAL A 35 7.28 -10.47 8.26
CA VAL A 35 8.14 -11.23 9.19
C VAL A 35 9.41 -10.44 9.52
N ALA A 36 10.06 -9.82 8.53
CA ALA A 36 11.25 -9.02 8.77
C ALA A 36 10.98 -7.85 9.74
N VAL A 37 9.88 -7.10 9.53
CA VAL A 37 9.50 -6.02 10.44
C VAL A 37 9.14 -6.53 11.83
N LEU A 38 8.43 -7.66 11.91
CA LEU A 38 8.11 -8.30 13.18
C LEU A 38 9.38 -8.69 13.95
N LEU A 39 10.36 -9.29 13.27
CA LEU A 39 11.62 -9.69 13.86
C LEU A 39 12.46 -8.49 14.31
N GLU A 40 12.48 -7.39 13.53
CA GLU A 40 13.16 -6.16 13.95
C GLU A 40 12.65 -5.63 15.29
N HIS A 41 11.34 -5.74 15.54
CA HIS A 41 10.77 -5.32 16.82
C HIS A 41 10.93 -6.38 17.90
N LEU A 42 10.90 -7.68 17.56
CA LEU A 42 11.02 -8.77 18.55
C LEU A 42 12.45 -8.95 19.08
N LEU A 43 13.43 -8.98 18.18
CA LEU A 43 14.81 -9.38 18.51
C LEU A 43 15.45 -8.52 19.60
N PRO A 44 15.32 -7.17 19.62
CA PRO A 44 15.91 -6.35 20.68
C PRO A 44 15.48 -6.75 22.10
N TRP A 45 14.23 -7.19 22.28
CA TRP A 45 13.65 -7.46 23.60
C TRP A 45 13.78 -8.92 24.03
N PHE A 46 13.84 -9.85 23.07
CA PHE A 46 13.77 -11.28 23.38
C PHE A 46 15.03 -12.05 22.97
N MET A 47 15.71 -11.66 21.89
CA MET A 47 16.90 -12.36 21.37
C MET A 47 17.90 -11.37 20.75
N PRO A 48 18.46 -10.43 21.54
CA PRO A 48 19.29 -9.35 21.00
C PRO A 48 20.54 -9.85 20.26
N ALA A 49 21.07 -11.03 20.65
CA ALA A 49 22.22 -11.68 20.01
C ALA A 49 21.97 -12.09 18.55
N LEU A 50 20.70 -12.25 18.14
CA LEU A 50 20.35 -12.63 16.76
C LEU A 50 20.03 -11.42 15.87
N ARG A 51 20.02 -10.20 16.41
CA ARG A 51 19.72 -9.00 15.62
C ARG A 51 20.91 -8.66 14.71
N PRO A 52 20.72 -8.57 13.39
CA PRO A 52 21.77 -8.09 12.50
C PRO A 52 21.94 -6.58 12.65
N TYR A 53 23.20 -6.11 12.67
CA TYR A 53 23.53 -4.68 12.72
C TYR A 53 24.22 -4.17 11.44
N TRP A 54 24.55 -5.07 10.49
CA TRP A 54 25.16 -4.71 9.20
C TRP A 54 24.11 -4.29 8.14
N PHE A 55 22.83 -4.50 8.41
CA PHE A 55 21.67 -3.96 7.70
C PHE A 55 20.52 -3.79 8.71
N ASN A 56 19.48 -3.02 8.37
CA ASN A 56 18.29 -2.90 9.21
C ASN A 56 17.17 -3.80 8.70
N LEU A 57 16.77 -4.77 9.52
CA LEU A 57 15.80 -5.80 9.14
C LEU A 57 14.38 -5.21 8.96
N GLY A 58 14.02 -4.20 9.76
CA GLY A 58 12.72 -3.53 9.66
C GLY A 58 12.59 -2.70 8.39
N MET A 59 13.55 -1.81 8.13
CA MET A 59 13.59 -0.97 6.94
C MET A 59 13.70 -1.82 5.67
N TYR A 60 14.44 -2.93 5.70
CA TYR A 60 14.41 -3.93 4.63
C TYR A 60 12.98 -4.39 4.32
N GLY A 61 12.22 -4.82 5.34
CA GLY A 61 10.85 -5.27 5.16
C GLY A 61 9.90 -4.17 4.68
N VAL A 62 10.07 -2.94 5.19
CA VAL A 62 9.30 -1.76 4.78
C VAL A 62 9.54 -1.41 3.31
N LEU A 63 10.80 -1.42 2.85
CA LEU A 63 11.15 -1.16 1.45
C LEU A 63 10.56 -2.22 0.51
N VAL A 64 10.62 -3.51 0.89
CA VAL A 64 9.98 -4.60 0.14
C VAL A 64 8.46 -4.38 0.04
N PHE A 65 7.80 -4.02 1.15
CA PHE A 65 6.37 -3.70 1.15
C PHE A 65 6.02 -2.56 0.20
N PHE A 66 6.78 -1.47 0.25
CA PHE A 66 6.53 -0.30 -0.59
C PHE A 66 6.79 -0.56 -2.08
N LEU A 67 7.80 -1.35 -2.42
CA LEU A 67 7.99 -1.82 -3.79
C LEU A 67 6.79 -2.64 -4.29
N VAL A 68 6.29 -3.57 -3.48
CA VAL A 68 5.10 -4.37 -3.82
C VAL A 68 3.85 -3.49 -3.97
N SER A 69 3.64 -2.54 -3.05
CA SER A 69 2.53 -1.59 -3.13
C SER A 69 2.59 -0.75 -4.41
N GLY A 70 3.77 -0.21 -4.73
CA GLY A 70 4.04 0.52 -5.96
C GLY A 70 3.79 -0.27 -7.25
N TYR A 71 4.13 -1.55 -7.23
CA TYR A 71 3.97 -2.46 -8.36
C TYR A 71 2.50 -2.81 -8.64
N ILE A 72 1.64 -2.90 -7.61
CA ILE A 72 0.24 -3.35 -7.73
C ILE A 72 -0.77 -2.20 -7.80
N ILE A 73 -0.61 -1.16 -6.98
CA ILE A 73 -1.68 -0.18 -6.72
C ILE A 73 -2.09 0.58 -8.00
N PRO A 74 -1.18 1.18 -8.80
CA PRO A 74 -1.57 1.91 -10.01
C PRO A 74 -2.28 1.03 -11.04
N VAL A 75 -1.75 -0.18 -11.28
CA VAL A 75 -2.36 -1.16 -12.19
C VAL A 75 -3.75 -1.59 -11.73
N SER A 76 -4.00 -1.64 -10.42
CA SER A 76 -5.33 -1.98 -9.91
C SER A 76 -6.37 -0.88 -10.12
N LEU A 77 -5.93 0.39 -10.19
CA LEU A 77 -6.79 1.52 -10.53
C LEU A 77 -7.06 1.53 -12.04
N GLU A 78 -6.01 1.37 -12.86
CA GLU A 78 -6.10 1.30 -14.32
C GLU A 78 -6.95 0.14 -14.82
N GLY A 79 -6.70 -1.07 -14.29
CA GLY A 79 -7.44 -2.27 -14.70
C GLY A 79 -8.93 -2.22 -14.35
N ARG A 80 -9.34 -1.34 -13.41
CA ARG A 80 -10.75 -1.10 -13.11
C ARG A 80 -11.33 0.07 -13.91
N GLY A 81 -10.54 1.10 -14.18
CA GLY A 81 -11.01 2.35 -14.80
C GLY A 81 -11.92 3.23 -13.92
N ASP A 82 -12.40 2.71 -12.79
CA ASP A 82 -13.29 3.44 -11.87
C ASP A 82 -12.61 3.81 -10.55
N VAL A 83 -12.43 5.12 -10.36
CA VAL A 83 -11.88 5.74 -9.15
C VAL A 83 -12.76 5.47 -7.92
N ARG A 84 -14.09 5.45 -8.07
CA ARG A 84 -15.01 5.20 -6.95
C ARG A 84 -14.86 3.77 -6.46
N ALA A 85 -14.97 2.79 -7.35
CA ALA A 85 -14.77 1.38 -7.02
C ALA A 85 -13.39 1.12 -6.41
N PHE A 86 -12.35 1.79 -6.90
CA PHE A 86 -11.01 1.71 -6.34
C PHE A 86 -10.99 2.13 -4.87
N TRP A 87 -11.46 3.34 -4.54
CA TRP A 87 -11.46 3.85 -3.17
C TRP A 87 -12.32 3.03 -2.21
N ILE A 88 -13.51 2.58 -2.66
CA ILE A 88 -14.35 1.67 -1.87
C ILE A 88 -13.57 0.38 -1.56
N SER A 89 -12.96 -0.24 -2.56
CA SER A 89 -12.18 -1.47 -2.35
C SER A 89 -11.00 -1.27 -1.41
N ARG A 90 -10.38 -0.09 -1.39
CA ARG A 90 -9.26 0.24 -0.49
C ARG A 90 -9.72 0.52 0.93
N ALA A 91 -10.82 1.26 1.10
CA ALA A 91 -11.38 1.54 2.42
C ALA A 91 -11.72 0.24 3.17
N PHE A 92 -12.42 -0.68 2.50
CA PHE A 92 -12.78 -2.00 3.05
C PHE A 92 -11.59 -2.97 3.22
N ARG A 93 -10.42 -2.63 2.67
CA ARG A 93 -9.19 -3.39 2.87
C ARG A 93 -8.40 -2.85 4.08
N LEU A 94 -8.31 -1.53 4.22
CA LEU A 94 -7.41 -0.89 5.18
C LEU A 94 -8.08 -0.65 6.54
N TYR A 95 -9.25 -0.01 6.56
CA TYR A 95 -9.89 0.47 7.79
C TYR A 95 -10.35 -0.62 8.76
N PRO A 96 -10.89 -1.78 8.35
CA PRO A 96 -11.44 -2.74 9.32
C PRO A 96 -10.45 -3.21 10.38
N ILE A 97 -9.27 -3.64 9.95
CA ILE A 97 -8.20 -4.08 10.86
C ILE A 97 -7.50 -2.88 11.51
N TYR A 98 -7.35 -1.76 10.79
CA TYR A 98 -6.80 -0.54 11.38
C TYR A 98 -7.62 -0.08 12.58
N LEU A 99 -8.94 0.01 12.45
CA LEU A 99 -9.86 0.41 13.51
C LEU A 99 -9.90 -0.62 14.66
N LEU A 100 -9.81 -1.92 14.34
CA LEU A 100 -9.69 -2.96 15.36
C LEU A 100 -8.43 -2.78 16.20
N VAL A 101 -7.29 -2.51 15.56
CA VAL A 101 -6.01 -2.29 16.25
C VAL A 101 -6.02 -0.98 17.04
N VAL A 102 -6.59 0.09 16.49
CA VAL A 102 -6.82 1.35 17.22
C VAL A 102 -7.66 1.09 18.48
N GLY A 103 -8.79 0.38 18.35
CA GLY A 103 -9.63 0.03 19.49
C GLY A 103 -8.89 -0.82 20.52
N PHE A 104 -8.13 -1.83 20.08
CA PHE A 104 -7.31 -2.66 20.96
C PHE A 104 -6.27 -1.83 21.74
N VAL A 105 -5.57 -0.91 21.07
CA VAL A 105 -4.59 -0.03 21.70
C VAL A 105 -5.25 0.92 22.70
N LEU A 106 -6.43 1.47 22.37
CA LEU A 106 -7.19 2.34 23.29
C LEU A 106 -7.67 1.59 24.53
N VAL A 107 -8.13 0.34 24.39
CA VAL A 107 -8.49 -0.51 25.53
C VAL A 107 -7.27 -0.86 26.38
N MET A 108 -6.14 -1.15 25.74
CA MET A 108 -4.89 -1.44 26.46
C MET A 108 -4.42 -0.22 27.26
N ALA A 109 -4.63 1.00 26.74
CA ALA A 109 -4.23 2.25 27.37
C ALA A 109 -4.87 2.53 28.74
N PHE A 110 -5.93 1.81 29.14
CA PHE A 110 -6.49 1.90 30.50
C PHE A 110 -5.55 1.35 31.58
N TRP A 111 -4.70 0.37 31.23
CA TRP A 111 -3.86 -0.36 32.18
C TRP A 111 -2.37 -0.32 31.82
N LEU A 112 -2.08 -0.19 30.53
CA LEU A 112 -0.73 -0.14 29.98
C LEU A 112 -0.65 1.03 29.00
N PRO A 113 -0.10 2.19 29.42
CA PRO A 113 0.09 3.33 28.54
C PRO A 113 0.88 2.89 27.33
N VAL A 114 0.36 3.13 26.11
CA VAL A 114 1.00 2.68 24.86
C VAL A 114 1.89 3.77 24.28
N ARG A 115 1.36 4.97 24.11
CA ARG A 115 2.16 6.15 23.77
C ARG A 115 1.48 7.39 24.33
N GLU A 116 2.08 7.99 25.34
CA GLU A 116 1.54 9.20 25.97
C GLU A 116 1.70 10.44 25.09
N GLN A 117 2.64 10.39 24.15
CA GLN A 117 2.99 11.50 23.25
C GLN A 117 2.01 11.68 22.08
N VAL A 118 1.11 10.73 21.83
CA VAL A 118 0.14 10.82 20.72
C VAL A 118 -1.00 11.76 21.13
N PRO A 119 -1.25 12.86 20.40
CA PRO A 119 -2.31 13.79 20.72
C PRO A 119 -3.68 13.12 20.75
N ARG A 120 -4.47 13.41 21.80
CA ARG A 120 -5.84 12.88 21.98
C ARG A 120 -6.94 13.88 21.64
N GLY A 121 -6.57 15.08 21.20
CA GLY A 121 -7.50 16.10 20.70
C GLY A 121 -8.02 15.80 19.30
N LEU A 122 -8.78 16.74 18.76
CA LEU A 122 -9.38 16.62 17.42
C LEU A 122 -8.33 16.49 16.30
N GLU A 123 -7.13 17.03 16.51
CA GLU A 123 -5.98 16.95 15.61
C GLU A 123 -5.44 15.52 15.49
N GLY A 124 -5.36 14.81 16.62
CA GLY A 124 -4.99 13.39 16.65
C GLY A 124 -6.04 12.52 15.99
N VAL A 125 -7.32 12.81 16.25
CA VAL A 125 -8.45 12.14 15.58
C VAL A 125 -8.40 12.36 14.08
N ALA A 126 -8.19 13.60 13.62
CA ALA A 126 -8.07 13.92 12.21
C ALA A 126 -6.91 13.15 11.55
N GLY A 127 -5.74 13.08 12.20
CA GLY A 127 -4.60 12.30 11.71
C GLY A 127 -4.89 10.80 11.59
N HIS A 128 -5.59 10.20 12.54
CA HIS A 128 -5.90 8.77 12.52
C HIS A 128 -7.05 8.42 11.57
N VAL A 129 -8.11 9.23 11.53
CA VAL A 129 -9.25 9.02 10.61
C VAL A 129 -8.81 9.13 9.16
N THR A 130 -7.89 10.05 8.84
CA THR A 130 -7.33 10.19 7.49
C THR A 130 -6.17 9.23 7.21
N MET A 131 -5.67 8.52 8.23
CA MET A 131 -4.42 7.75 8.22
C MET A 131 -3.16 8.59 7.88
N LEU A 132 -3.21 9.92 8.02
CA LEU A 132 -2.10 10.84 7.70
C LEU A 132 -1.28 11.26 8.93
N MET A 133 -1.42 10.58 10.07
CA MET A 133 -0.79 10.95 11.34
C MET A 133 0.73 11.14 11.29
N ASP A 134 1.48 10.43 10.44
CA ASP A 134 2.93 10.63 10.34
C ASP A 134 3.31 11.91 9.59
N VAL A 135 2.64 12.17 8.45
CA VAL A 135 2.87 13.38 7.65
C VAL A 135 2.23 14.63 8.27
N LEU A 136 1.40 14.46 9.30
CA LEU A 136 0.84 15.52 10.13
C LEU A 136 1.62 15.73 11.45
N HIS A 137 2.75 15.04 11.64
CA HIS A 137 3.56 15.13 12.85
C HIS A 137 2.84 14.73 14.16
N MET A 138 1.82 13.87 14.08
CA MET A 138 1.02 13.43 15.23
C MET A 138 1.50 12.08 15.80
N GLY A 139 2.13 11.25 14.96
CA GLY A 139 2.56 9.91 15.31
C GLY A 139 1.39 8.92 15.40
N GLY A 140 1.70 7.63 15.24
CA GLY A 140 0.72 6.55 15.34
C GLY A 140 0.51 6.06 16.77
N LEU A 141 -0.73 5.68 17.09
CA LEU A 141 -1.08 4.96 18.32
C LEU A 141 -0.25 3.68 18.52
N ALA A 142 0.11 3.00 17.44
CA ALA A 142 1.14 1.97 17.42
C ALA A 142 2.28 2.39 16.49
N ASP A 143 3.52 2.08 16.88
CA ASP A 143 4.75 2.49 16.18
C ASP A 143 4.68 2.15 14.69
N THR A 144 4.18 0.98 14.34
CA THR A 144 4.16 0.51 12.95
C THR A 144 3.16 1.25 12.06
N MET A 145 2.25 2.05 12.62
CA MET A 145 1.21 2.72 11.83
C MET A 145 1.80 3.78 10.90
N TRP A 146 2.97 4.36 11.18
CA TRP A 146 3.54 5.46 10.38
C TRP A 146 3.62 5.13 8.87
N THR A 147 3.90 3.88 8.51
CA THR A 147 3.99 3.44 7.11
C THR A 147 2.66 3.54 6.36
N LEU A 148 1.53 3.44 7.06
CA LEU A 148 0.20 3.59 6.50
C LEU A 148 -0.05 5.01 5.97
N SER A 149 0.56 6.03 6.59
CA SER A 149 0.47 7.40 6.09
C SER A 149 1.06 7.53 4.69
N TYR A 150 2.22 6.91 4.45
CA TYR A 150 2.83 6.91 3.12
C TYR A 150 2.03 6.05 2.12
N GLU A 151 1.39 4.96 2.56
CA GLU A 151 0.45 4.22 1.69
C GLU A 151 -0.76 5.09 1.31
N MET A 152 -1.33 5.85 2.25
CA MET A 152 -2.44 6.78 1.99
C MET A 152 -2.03 7.93 1.06
N VAL A 153 -0.88 8.57 1.31
CA VAL A 153 -0.29 9.58 0.43
C VAL A 153 -0.15 9.02 -0.99
N PHE A 154 0.38 7.80 -1.13
CA PHE A 154 0.52 7.17 -2.43
C PHE A 154 -0.83 6.93 -3.12
N TYR A 155 -1.87 6.50 -2.41
CA TYR A 155 -3.23 6.38 -2.96
C TYR A 155 -3.76 7.72 -3.51
N LEU A 156 -3.54 8.82 -2.78
CA LEU A 156 -3.95 10.16 -3.21
C LEU A 156 -3.18 10.60 -4.46
N LEU A 157 -1.85 10.42 -4.49
CA LEU A 157 -1.01 10.79 -5.64
C LEU A 157 -1.34 9.97 -6.89
N VAL A 158 -1.48 8.65 -6.75
CA VAL A 158 -1.84 7.77 -7.88
C VAL A 158 -3.22 8.15 -8.43
N THR A 159 -4.18 8.49 -7.56
CA THR A 159 -5.49 8.97 -7.99
C THR A 159 -5.38 10.27 -8.78
N ALA A 160 -4.61 11.24 -8.29
CA ALA A 160 -4.38 12.52 -8.97
C ALA A 160 -3.70 12.34 -10.35
N LEU A 161 -2.67 11.50 -10.42
CA LEU A 161 -1.97 11.19 -11.67
C LEU A 161 -2.88 10.44 -12.66
N PHE A 162 -3.72 9.52 -12.17
CA PHE A 162 -4.64 8.76 -13.01
C PHE A 162 -5.68 9.66 -13.67
N VAL A 163 -6.38 10.51 -12.91
CA VAL A 163 -7.43 11.40 -13.46
C VAL A 163 -6.87 12.48 -14.39
N ARG A 164 -5.57 12.78 -14.31
CA ARG A 164 -4.85 13.69 -15.22
C ARG A 164 -4.22 12.99 -16.43
N GLY A 165 -4.31 11.65 -16.52
CA GLY A 165 -3.64 10.88 -17.58
C GLY A 165 -2.11 10.86 -17.49
N LEU A 166 -1.53 11.26 -16.34
CA LEU A 166 -0.09 11.34 -16.11
C LEU A 166 0.49 10.05 -15.49
N HIS A 167 -0.34 9.06 -15.18
CA HIS A 167 0.05 7.80 -14.53
C HIS A 167 1.08 6.97 -15.34
N LEU A 168 1.18 7.17 -16.66
CA LEU A 168 2.21 6.55 -17.50
C LEU A 168 3.61 7.13 -17.25
N ARG A 169 3.71 8.36 -16.72
CA ARG A 169 4.98 9.03 -16.40
C ARG A 169 5.49 8.69 -14.99
N SER A 170 4.98 7.63 -14.38
CA SER A 170 5.35 7.23 -13.00
C SER A 170 6.86 7.01 -12.79
N GLY A 171 7.60 6.61 -13.82
CA GLY A 171 9.06 6.52 -13.76
C GLY A 171 9.75 7.88 -13.53
N LEU A 172 9.29 8.94 -14.21
CA LEU A 172 9.78 10.30 -13.97
C LEU A 172 9.43 10.76 -12.55
N VAL A 173 8.21 10.44 -12.09
CA VAL A 173 7.77 10.77 -10.73
C VAL A 173 8.67 10.10 -9.67
N ALA A 174 9.11 8.85 -9.90
CA ALA A 174 10.07 8.18 -9.03
C ALA A 174 11.40 8.94 -8.93
N VAL A 175 11.95 9.36 -10.06
CA VAL A 175 13.21 10.13 -10.12
C VAL A 175 13.04 11.50 -9.44
N VAL A 176 11.94 12.20 -9.69
CA VAL A 176 11.64 13.50 -9.05
C VAL A 176 11.59 13.35 -7.53
N PHE A 177 10.87 12.37 -6.99
CA PHE A 177 10.85 12.15 -5.54
C PHE A 177 12.21 11.73 -4.99
N GLY A 178 13.03 10.99 -5.76
CA GLY A 178 14.41 10.67 -5.36
C GLY A 178 15.29 11.91 -5.24
N VAL A 179 15.23 12.83 -6.22
CA VAL A 179 15.94 14.12 -6.18
C VAL A 179 15.42 14.99 -5.04
N VAL A 180 14.10 15.06 -4.86
CA VAL A 180 13.47 15.79 -3.75
C VAL A 180 13.87 15.20 -2.39
N GLY A 181 14.02 13.88 -2.28
CA GLY A 181 14.50 13.23 -1.06
C GLY A 181 15.91 13.67 -0.69
N ILE A 182 16.85 13.68 -1.65
CA ILE A 182 18.21 14.20 -1.44
C ILE A 182 18.18 15.68 -1.05
N GLY A 183 17.44 16.51 -1.80
CA GLY A 183 17.33 17.95 -1.54
C GLY A 183 16.72 18.25 -0.16
N ALA A 184 15.67 17.52 0.23
CA ALA A 184 15.06 17.64 1.56
C ALA A 184 16.04 17.24 2.68
N GLY A 185 16.86 16.20 2.48
CA GLY A 185 17.87 15.78 3.45
C GLY A 185 18.97 16.82 3.66
N LEU A 186 19.32 17.56 2.59
CA LEU A 186 20.32 18.63 2.59
C LEU A 186 19.82 19.94 3.22
N VAL A 187 18.54 20.27 3.07
CA VAL A 187 18.03 21.62 3.37
C VAL A 187 17.14 21.66 4.61
N LEU A 188 16.33 20.62 4.84
CA LEU A 188 15.35 20.61 5.92
C LEU A 188 15.95 19.96 7.17
N SER A 189 16.00 20.70 8.28
CA SER A 189 16.41 20.21 9.60
C SER A 189 15.23 19.97 10.54
N ALA A 190 14.06 20.52 10.23
CA ALA A 190 12.82 20.41 10.99
C ALA A 190 11.61 20.58 10.06
N PRO A 191 10.40 20.12 10.44
CA PRO A 191 9.19 20.43 9.70
C PRO A 191 8.95 21.96 9.69
N LEU A 192 8.57 22.48 8.52
CA LEU A 192 8.24 23.90 8.35
C LEU A 192 6.80 24.22 8.79
N LEU A 193 5.90 23.24 8.67
CA LEU A 193 4.52 23.34 9.12
C LEU A 193 4.41 22.74 10.53
N GLY A 194 4.48 23.60 11.53
CA GLY A 194 4.31 23.22 12.93
C GLY A 194 2.89 23.46 13.47
N GLY A 195 2.61 22.87 14.63
CA GLY A 195 1.36 23.05 15.37
C GLY A 195 0.20 22.14 14.93
N PRO A 196 -0.97 22.25 15.57
CA PRO A 196 -2.11 21.35 15.31
C PRO A 196 -2.95 21.75 14.08
N TRP A 197 -2.82 22.99 13.59
CA TRP A 197 -3.64 23.51 12.49
C TRP A 197 -3.53 22.73 11.16
N PRO A 198 -2.36 22.15 10.75
CA PRO A 198 -2.29 21.39 9.52
C PRO A 198 -3.21 20.18 9.55
N ALA A 199 -3.41 19.56 10.72
CA ALA A 199 -4.29 18.40 10.88
C ALA A 199 -5.76 18.77 10.70
N TYR A 200 -6.22 19.93 11.20
CA TYR A 200 -7.59 20.37 10.98
C TYR A 200 -7.85 20.68 9.50
N VAL A 201 -6.94 21.44 8.87
CA VAL A 201 -7.06 21.78 7.45
C VAL A 201 -7.01 20.52 6.58
N ALA A 202 -6.05 19.63 6.82
CA ALA A 202 -5.92 18.38 6.09
C ALA A 202 -7.13 17.45 6.32
N GLY A 203 -7.66 17.38 7.54
CA GLY A 203 -8.85 16.61 7.85
C GLY A 203 -10.07 17.08 7.05
N VAL A 204 -10.32 18.38 7.01
CA VAL A 204 -11.43 18.96 6.23
C VAL A 204 -11.21 18.74 4.72
N LEU A 205 -10.02 19.06 4.21
CA LEU A 205 -9.68 18.86 2.80
C LEU A 205 -9.80 17.40 2.38
N PHE A 206 -9.33 16.47 3.22
CA PHE A 206 -9.45 15.04 2.99
C PHE A 206 -10.91 14.61 2.91
N CYS A 207 -11.73 14.94 3.89
CA CYS A 207 -13.14 14.55 3.92
C CYS A 207 -13.93 15.10 2.74
N VAL A 208 -13.81 16.41 2.46
CA VAL A 208 -14.50 17.07 1.35
C VAL A 208 -13.98 16.56 0.01
N GLY A 209 -12.66 16.49 -0.14
CA GLY A 209 -12.02 16.00 -1.36
C GLY A 209 -12.39 14.55 -1.66
N MET A 210 -12.39 13.68 -0.67
CA MET A 210 -12.78 12.27 -0.83
C MET A 210 -14.27 12.14 -1.19
N ALA A 211 -15.15 12.95 -0.59
CA ALA A 211 -16.56 12.99 -0.97
C ALA A 211 -16.73 13.40 -2.45
N CYS A 212 -15.99 14.40 -2.93
CA CYS A 212 -15.98 14.81 -4.34
C CYS A 212 -15.41 13.72 -5.27
N VAL A 213 -14.29 13.09 -4.89
CA VAL A 213 -13.62 12.04 -5.69
C VAL A 213 -14.56 10.84 -5.87
N VAL A 214 -15.14 10.35 -4.78
CA VAL A 214 -16.05 9.19 -4.75
C VAL A 214 -17.40 9.53 -5.37
N GLY A 215 -17.93 10.73 -5.12
CA GLY A 215 -19.20 11.20 -5.66
C GLY A 215 -19.14 11.58 -7.15
N GLY A 216 -17.95 11.73 -7.73
CA GLY A 216 -17.75 12.06 -9.15
C GLY A 216 -17.88 13.54 -9.49
N ARG A 217 -18.39 14.38 -8.58
CA ARG A 217 -18.50 15.83 -8.77
C ARG A 217 -17.15 16.51 -8.47
N PHE A 218 -16.66 17.33 -9.40
CA PHE A 218 -15.33 17.99 -9.31
C PHE A 218 -14.16 17.03 -9.07
N ARG A 219 -14.29 15.75 -9.48
CA ARG A 219 -13.34 14.68 -9.19
C ARG A 219 -11.88 15.05 -9.50
N THR A 220 -11.63 15.61 -10.67
CA THR A 220 -10.26 15.96 -11.09
C THR A 220 -9.64 17.03 -10.20
N VAL A 221 -10.39 18.08 -9.90
CA VAL A 221 -9.93 19.17 -9.02
C VAL A 221 -9.68 18.64 -7.62
N ALA A 222 -10.64 17.90 -7.05
CA ALA A 222 -10.51 17.31 -5.73
C ALA A 222 -9.31 16.37 -5.62
N ALA A 223 -9.10 15.48 -6.59
CA ALA A 223 -7.94 14.60 -6.61
C ALA A 223 -6.62 15.38 -6.70
N CYS A 224 -6.55 16.44 -7.50
CA CYS A 224 -5.36 17.29 -7.58
C CYS A 224 -5.09 18.02 -6.27
N VAL A 225 -6.12 18.59 -5.63
CA VAL A 225 -6.00 19.27 -4.32
C VAL A 225 -5.49 18.28 -3.26
N LEU A 226 -6.06 17.08 -3.21
CA LEU A 226 -5.61 16.04 -2.28
C LEU A 226 -4.18 15.57 -2.57
N GLY A 227 -3.80 15.44 -3.85
CA GLY A 227 -2.45 15.11 -4.26
C GLY A 227 -1.44 16.18 -3.84
N VAL A 228 -1.74 17.46 -4.10
CA VAL A 228 -0.91 18.59 -3.67
C VAL A 228 -0.80 18.65 -2.16
N MET A 229 -1.91 18.52 -1.43
CA MET A 229 -1.93 18.43 0.03
C MET A 229 -1.00 17.32 0.52
N ALA A 230 -1.08 16.12 -0.09
CA ALA A 230 -0.25 14.99 0.28
C ALA A 230 1.26 15.28 0.10
N VAL A 231 1.66 15.89 -1.03
CA VAL A 231 3.07 16.32 -1.25
C VAL A 231 3.49 17.35 -0.21
N VAL A 232 2.67 18.37 0.03
CA VAL A 232 2.98 19.46 0.97
C VAL A 232 3.17 18.89 2.37
N LEU A 233 2.27 18.03 2.85
CA LEU A 233 2.39 17.43 4.18
C LEU A 233 3.63 16.55 4.29
N THR A 234 3.91 15.70 3.30
CA THR A 234 5.11 14.85 3.29
C THR A 234 6.41 15.65 3.37
N LEU A 235 6.51 16.77 2.64
CA LEU A 235 7.75 17.55 2.58
C LEU A 235 7.90 18.56 3.71
N PHE A 236 6.81 19.11 4.22
CA PHE A 236 6.87 20.26 5.11
C PHE A 236 6.32 20.01 6.51
N SER A 237 5.57 18.93 6.75
CA SER A 237 4.99 18.62 8.06
C SER A 237 5.46 17.29 8.64
N GLY A 238 5.87 16.32 7.82
CA GLY A 238 6.30 14.99 8.29
C GLY A 238 7.50 15.02 9.25
N PHE A 239 7.62 13.98 10.09
CA PHE A 239 8.74 13.84 11.03
C PHE A 239 10.11 13.88 10.34
N VAL A 240 10.23 13.19 9.21
CA VAL A 240 11.48 13.06 8.47
C VAL A 240 11.21 13.23 6.96
N PRO A 241 11.17 14.48 6.46
CA PRO A 241 10.76 14.78 5.09
C PRO A 241 11.53 14.03 4.00
N TRP A 242 12.85 13.91 4.15
CA TRP A 242 13.71 13.21 3.19
C TRP A 242 13.33 11.72 3.07
N LEU A 243 13.00 11.09 4.19
CA LEU A 243 12.60 9.68 4.23
C LEU A 243 11.24 9.51 3.57
N GLY A 244 10.30 10.41 3.83
CA GLY A 244 8.98 10.40 3.21
C GLY A 244 9.05 10.52 1.68
N ALA A 245 9.84 11.46 1.16
CA ALA A 245 10.10 11.59 -0.27
C ALA A 245 10.80 10.34 -0.85
N THR A 246 11.77 9.78 -0.13
CA THR A 246 12.48 8.55 -0.53
C THR A 246 11.54 7.35 -0.60
N ILE A 247 10.60 7.22 0.35
CA ILE A 247 9.57 6.18 0.33
C ILE A 247 8.68 6.32 -0.90
N LEU A 248 8.23 7.53 -1.22
CA LEU A 248 7.46 7.77 -2.44
C LEU A 248 8.27 7.42 -3.70
N ALA A 249 9.57 7.73 -3.72
CA ALA A 249 10.46 7.32 -4.80
C ALA A 249 10.51 5.78 -4.93
N VAL A 250 10.61 5.04 -3.82
CA VAL A 250 10.57 3.56 -3.81
C VAL A 250 9.24 3.02 -4.33
N MET A 251 8.12 3.60 -3.90
CA MET A 251 6.78 3.17 -4.37
C MET A 251 6.62 3.43 -5.87
N PHE A 252 6.97 4.63 -6.37
CA PHE A 252 6.93 4.91 -7.80
C PHE A 252 7.97 4.10 -8.59
N THR A 253 9.09 3.70 -7.99
CA THR A 253 10.05 2.74 -8.59
C THR A 253 9.39 1.38 -8.80
N GLY A 254 8.58 0.89 -7.85
CA GLY A 254 7.77 -0.31 -8.02
C GLY A 254 6.82 -0.20 -9.22
N THR A 255 6.19 0.98 -9.42
CA THR A 255 5.37 1.25 -10.61
C THR A 255 6.21 1.28 -11.89
N ALA A 256 7.39 1.90 -11.86
CA ALA A 256 8.29 1.97 -13.00
C ALA A 256 8.79 0.57 -13.42
N ILE A 257 9.10 -0.30 -12.46
CA ILE A 257 9.46 -1.72 -12.72
C ILE A 257 8.31 -2.43 -13.43
N ARG A 258 7.07 -2.23 -12.99
CA ARG A 258 5.89 -2.82 -13.64
C ARG A 258 5.71 -2.33 -15.08
N ARG A 259 5.97 -1.05 -15.35
CA ARG A 259 5.91 -0.48 -16.71
C ARG A 259 6.99 -1.05 -17.61
N TRP A 260 8.21 -1.17 -17.08
CA TRP A 260 9.32 -1.80 -17.78
C TRP A 260 8.98 -3.25 -18.16
N GLU A 261 8.42 -4.02 -17.22
CA GLU A 261 7.97 -5.39 -17.49
C GLU A 261 6.87 -5.47 -18.56
N GLN A 262 5.95 -4.50 -18.57
CA GLN A 262 4.87 -4.42 -19.55
C GLN A 262 5.31 -3.84 -20.90
N GLY A 263 6.58 -3.44 -21.06
CA GLY A 263 7.08 -2.79 -22.28
C GLY A 263 6.58 -1.36 -22.52
N THR A 264 5.95 -0.74 -21.51
CA THR A 264 5.40 0.63 -21.59
C THR A 264 6.33 1.70 -21.00
N GLY A 265 7.46 1.28 -20.42
CA GLY A 265 8.49 2.16 -19.87
C GLY A 265 9.88 1.57 -20.01
N GLY A 266 10.91 2.41 -19.84
CA GLY A 266 12.32 1.99 -19.88
C GLY A 266 12.86 1.57 -18.51
N ILE A 267 14.01 0.90 -18.51
CA ILE A 267 14.76 0.56 -17.29
C ILE A 267 15.49 1.77 -16.68
N ALA A 268 15.79 2.80 -17.48
CA ALA A 268 16.57 3.96 -17.04
C ALA A 268 15.97 4.70 -15.82
N PRO A 269 14.64 4.99 -15.76
CA PRO A 269 14.04 5.59 -14.57
C PRO A 269 14.11 4.69 -13.33
N VAL A 270 14.07 3.36 -13.50
CA VAL A 270 14.21 2.41 -12.39
C VAL A 270 15.63 2.47 -11.82
N ALA A 271 16.65 2.44 -12.69
CA ALA A 271 18.04 2.53 -12.28
C ALA A 271 18.35 3.89 -11.62
N ALA A 272 17.89 4.99 -12.22
CA ALA A 272 18.07 6.33 -11.66
C ALA A 272 17.41 6.46 -10.29
N ALA A 273 16.15 6.03 -10.13
CA ALA A 273 15.48 6.08 -8.84
C ALA A 273 16.14 5.19 -7.78
N ALA A 274 16.64 4.00 -8.15
CA ALA A 274 17.39 3.13 -7.25
C ALA A 274 18.68 3.79 -6.72
N VAL A 275 19.44 4.45 -7.61
CA VAL A 275 20.64 5.21 -7.21
C VAL A 275 20.27 6.37 -6.29
N LEU A 276 19.23 7.14 -6.62
CA LEU A 276 18.79 8.27 -5.80
C LEU A 276 18.32 7.83 -4.41
N VAL A 277 17.58 6.72 -4.31
CA VAL A 277 17.16 6.13 -3.03
C VAL A 277 18.35 5.66 -2.20
N ALA A 278 19.36 5.06 -2.84
CA ALA A 278 20.58 4.65 -2.15
C ALA A 278 21.34 5.87 -1.59
N LEU A 279 21.40 6.96 -2.35
CA LEU A 279 22.13 8.18 -1.96
C LEU A 279 21.35 9.13 -1.04
N ALA A 280 20.02 8.99 -0.94
CA ALA A 280 19.15 9.89 -0.17
C ALA A 280 19.64 10.22 1.26
N PRO A 281 20.11 9.27 2.07
CA PRO A 281 20.56 9.59 3.42
C PRO A 281 22.00 10.10 3.53
N VAL A 282 22.83 9.95 2.50
CA VAL A 282 24.28 10.26 2.56
C VAL A 282 24.54 11.70 3.01
N TRP A 283 23.65 12.61 2.62
CA TRP A 283 23.74 14.02 2.95
C TRP A 283 22.60 14.50 3.86
N SER A 284 21.92 13.57 4.54
CA SER A 284 20.84 13.93 5.45
C SER A 284 21.40 14.51 6.74
N ILE A 285 21.15 15.79 6.98
CA ILE A 285 21.58 16.49 8.20
C ILE A 285 20.87 15.91 9.45
N GLN A 286 19.71 15.26 9.25
CA GLN A 286 18.91 14.67 10.32
C GLN A 286 19.29 13.21 10.66
N ALA A 287 20.27 12.62 9.98
CA ALA A 287 20.58 11.19 10.10
C ALA A 287 21.42 10.85 11.36
N GLY A 288 20.81 10.92 12.54
CA GLY A 288 21.38 10.42 13.79
C GLY A 288 21.16 8.92 14.05
N TRP A 289 20.42 8.23 13.18
CA TRP A 289 20.07 6.83 13.38
C TRP A 289 21.14 5.87 12.85
N TRP A 290 21.45 4.83 13.62
CA TRP A 290 22.45 3.82 13.25
C TRP A 290 22.17 3.16 11.89
N TRP A 291 20.90 2.99 11.52
CA TRP A 291 20.50 2.31 10.29
C TRP A 291 20.62 3.16 9.03
N VAL A 292 20.82 4.47 9.20
CA VAL A 292 21.01 5.43 8.11
C VAL A 292 22.49 5.55 7.73
N GLN A 293 23.40 5.00 8.55
CA GLN A 293 24.83 4.93 8.25
C GLN A 293 25.06 4.31 6.86
N PRO A 294 25.94 4.88 6.02
CA PRO A 294 26.01 4.52 4.60
C PRO A 294 26.10 3.01 4.34
N GLY A 295 26.98 2.30 5.06
CA GLY A 295 27.13 0.85 4.91
C GLY A 295 25.85 0.07 5.22
N VAL A 296 25.17 0.42 6.31
CA VAL A 296 23.93 -0.24 6.76
C VAL A 296 22.78 0.08 5.80
N TRP A 297 22.66 1.33 5.36
CA TRP A 297 21.64 1.75 4.43
C TRP A 297 21.80 1.09 3.05
N PHE A 298 23.02 1.12 2.48
CA PHE A 298 23.29 0.48 1.19
C PHE A 298 23.04 -1.03 1.23
N ALA A 299 23.44 -1.71 2.30
CA ALA A 299 23.12 -3.12 2.49
C ALA A 299 21.61 -3.35 2.57
N THR A 300 20.88 -2.51 3.29
CA THR A 300 19.42 -2.60 3.46
C THR A 300 18.68 -2.42 2.12
N VAL A 301 18.99 -1.35 1.38
CA VAL A 301 18.41 -1.07 0.06
C VAL A 301 18.79 -2.15 -0.95
N GLY A 302 20.06 -2.57 -0.97
CA GLY A 302 20.57 -3.61 -1.85
C GLY A 302 19.88 -4.96 -1.62
N LEU A 303 19.70 -5.37 -0.37
CA LEU A 303 18.97 -6.60 -0.03
C LEU A 303 17.50 -6.52 -0.42
N ALA A 304 16.83 -5.38 -0.18
CA ALA A 304 15.43 -5.20 -0.58
C ALA A 304 15.27 -5.30 -2.11
N ALA A 305 16.15 -4.64 -2.86
CA ALA A 305 16.18 -4.71 -4.32
C ALA A 305 16.48 -6.12 -4.84
N ALA A 306 17.49 -6.79 -4.28
CA ALA A 306 17.86 -8.16 -4.64
C ALA A 306 16.72 -9.15 -4.34
N THR A 307 16.06 -9.01 -3.19
CA THR A 307 14.90 -9.85 -2.81
C THR A 307 13.76 -9.64 -3.80
N PHE A 308 13.43 -8.39 -4.12
CA PHE A 308 12.36 -8.08 -5.07
C PHE A 308 12.69 -8.63 -6.46
N ALA A 309 13.91 -8.40 -6.96
CA ALA A 309 14.38 -8.90 -8.26
C ALA A 309 14.40 -10.43 -8.31
N GLY A 310 14.85 -11.10 -7.24
CA GLY A 310 14.85 -12.56 -7.13
C GLY A 310 13.44 -13.14 -7.15
N ALA A 311 12.51 -12.57 -6.37
CA ALA A 311 11.11 -12.99 -6.40
C ALA A 311 10.45 -12.72 -7.75
N MET A 312 10.79 -11.60 -8.40
CA MET A 312 10.36 -11.29 -9.76
C MET A 312 10.95 -12.28 -10.78
N ALA A 313 12.19 -12.74 -10.63
CA ALA A 313 12.78 -13.77 -11.50
C ALA A 313 12.07 -15.13 -11.33
N LEU A 314 11.52 -15.41 -10.15
CA LEU A 314 10.70 -16.59 -9.85
C LEU A 314 9.21 -16.42 -10.24
N ARG A 315 8.83 -15.30 -10.87
CA ARG A 315 7.43 -15.07 -11.31
C ARG A 315 7.00 -16.18 -12.29
N GLY A 316 5.88 -16.83 -11.99
CA GLY A 316 5.37 -17.97 -12.75
C GLY A 316 5.78 -19.35 -12.20
N ARG A 317 6.71 -19.42 -11.25
CA ARG A 317 6.99 -20.67 -10.52
C ARG A 317 6.00 -20.87 -9.37
N ARG A 318 5.77 -22.14 -9.00
CA ARG A 318 4.98 -22.49 -7.81
C ARG A 318 5.82 -22.23 -6.57
N LEU A 319 5.36 -21.33 -5.71
CA LEU A 319 5.99 -21.04 -4.43
C LEU A 319 5.41 -21.91 -3.31
N PRO A 320 6.17 -22.18 -2.24
CA PRO A 320 5.67 -22.92 -1.09
C PRO A 320 4.42 -22.27 -0.49
N ARG A 321 3.39 -23.08 -0.24
CA ARG A 321 2.10 -22.63 0.31
C ARG A 321 2.25 -21.83 1.62
N PRO A 322 3.10 -22.22 2.59
CA PRO A 322 3.25 -21.47 3.83
C PRO A 322 3.75 -20.03 3.62
N VAL A 323 4.68 -19.83 2.68
CA VAL A 323 5.25 -18.51 2.37
C VAL A 323 4.19 -17.59 1.77
N VAL A 324 3.41 -18.11 0.81
CA VAL A 324 2.29 -17.37 0.22
C VAL A 324 1.21 -17.08 1.27
N TRP A 325 0.93 -18.05 2.14
CA TRP A 325 -0.06 -17.91 3.22
C TRP A 325 0.31 -16.81 4.23
N LEU A 326 1.59 -16.71 4.62
CA LEU A 326 2.08 -15.59 5.42
C LEU A 326 1.81 -14.24 4.72
N GLY A 327 1.94 -14.22 3.39
CA GLY A 327 1.53 -13.09 2.56
C GLY A 327 0.06 -12.69 2.69
N LEU A 328 -0.84 -13.67 2.82
CA LEU A 328 -2.28 -13.44 2.95
C LEU A 328 -2.62 -12.73 4.26
N ILE A 329 -2.00 -13.15 5.36
CA ILE A 329 -2.23 -12.59 6.70
C ILE A 329 -1.30 -11.41 7.03
N SER A 330 -0.41 -11.05 6.10
CA SER A 330 0.67 -10.08 6.31
C SER A 330 0.20 -8.72 6.83
N TYR A 331 -0.99 -8.25 6.40
CA TYR A 331 -1.51 -6.96 6.83
C TYR A 331 -1.94 -6.97 8.30
N SER A 332 -2.66 -8.02 8.70
CA SER A 332 -3.01 -8.25 10.12
C SER A 332 -1.75 -8.46 10.97
N LEU A 333 -0.78 -9.25 10.49
CA LEU A 333 0.50 -9.48 11.17
C LEU A 333 1.28 -8.18 11.39
N TYR A 334 1.35 -7.34 10.36
CA TYR A 334 2.05 -6.07 10.41
C TYR A 334 1.44 -5.09 11.43
N LEU A 335 0.12 -5.02 11.56
CA LEU A 335 -0.51 -4.08 12.49
C LEU A 335 -0.62 -4.61 13.92
N LEU A 336 -0.86 -5.91 14.11
CA LEU A 336 -1.06 -6.48 15.44
C LEU A 336 0.24 -6.72 16.20
N HIS A 337 1.37 -6.99 15.52
CA HIS A 337 2.57 -7.44 16.23
C HIS A 337 3.07 -6.44 17.27
N HIS A 338 3.07 -5.13 16.99
CA HIS A 338 3.66 -4.17 17.90
C HIS A 338 2.84 -3.98 19.20
N PRO A 339 1.51 -3.73 19.15
CA PRO A 339 0.68 -3.72 20.36
C PRO A 339 0.73 -5.03 21.14
N LEU A 340 0.72 -6.18 20.44
CA LEU A 340 0.82 -7.49 21.09
C LEU A 340 2.20 -7.70 21.73
N LEU A 341 3.28 -7.27 21.08
CA LEU A 341 4.63 -7.36 21.63
C LEU A 341 4.74 -6.57 22.92
N ARG A 342 4.18 -5.35 22.95
CA ARG A 342 4.15 -4.52 24.16
C ARG A 342 3.39 -5.20 25.30
N LEU A 343 2.19 -5.73 25.02
CA LEU A 343 1.41 -6.47 26.00
C LEU A 343 2.17 -7.70 26.51
N PHE A 344 2.76 -8.47 25.60
CA PHE A 344 3.48 -9.69 25.92
C PHE A 344 4.74 -9.41 26.75
N HIS A 345 5.50 -8.37 26.40
CA HIS A 345 6.65 -7.93 27.19
C HIS A 345 6.24 -7.45 28.59
N ALA A 346 5.10 -6.76 28.72
CA ALA A 346 4.58 -6.36 30.03
C ALA A 346 4.16 -7.56 30.90
N LEU A 347 3.73 -8.67 30.30
CA LEU A 347 3.33 -9.89 31.02
C LEU A 347 4.53 -10.77 31.41
N VAL A 348 5.52 -10.90 30.53
CA VAL A 348 6.66 -11.81 30.72
C VAL A 348 7.84 -11.12 31.42
N GLY A 349 7.96 -9.80 31.30
CA GLY A 349 9.10 -9.03 31.78
C GLY A 349 10.32 -9.13 30.85
N ASP A 350 11.44 -8.57 31.31
CA ASP A 350 12.71 -8.61 30.58
C ASP A 350 13.35 -10.00 30.69
N VAL A 351 13.53 -10.66 29.55
CA VAL A 351 14.13 -12.01 29.45
C VAL A 351 15.53 -11.99 28.86
N THR A 352 16.09 -10.82 28.56
CA THR A 352 17.39 -10.69 27.86
C THR A 352 18.56 -11.24 28.68
N ALA A 353 18.45 -11.24 30.01
CA ALA A 353 19.42 -11.82 30.93
C ALA A 353 19.19 -13.32 31.23
N MET A 354 18.08 -13.90 30.75
CA MET A 354 17.75 -15.31 30.99
C MET A 354 18.53 -16.25 30.05
N PRO A 355 18.63 -17.56 30.36
CA PRO A 355 19.26 -18.53 29.47
C PRO A 355 18.68 -18.51 28.05
N GLN A 356 19.51 -18.76 27.04
CA GLN A 356 19.11 -18.71 25.63
C GLN A 356 17.92 -19.63 25.29
N ALA A 357 17.80 -20.78 25.97
CA ALA A 357 16.66 -21.67 25.82
C ALA A 357 15.35 -20.97 26.21
N VAL A 358 15.33 -20.20 27.30
CA VAL A 358 14.16 -19.45 27.76
C VAL A 358 13.82 -18.34 26.76
N GLN A 359 14.83 -17.56 26.32
CA GLN A 359 14.68 -16.53 25.30
C GLN A 359 14.03 -17.08 24.01
N LEU A 360 14.52 -18.24 23.54
CA LEU A 360 13.99 -18.91 22.36
C LEU A 360 12.55 -19.41 22.58
N SER A 361 12.26 -20.04 23.72
CA SER A 361 10.92 -20.52 24.04
C SER A 361 9.90 -19.38 24.12
N VAL A 362 10.26 -18.28 24.77
CA VAL A 362 9.41 -17.08 24.89
C VAL A 362 9.18 -16.44 23.52
N SER A 363 10.23 -16.33 22.69
CA SER A 363 10.12 -15.83 21.32
C SER A 363 9.23 -16.70 20.44
N ALA A 364 9.39 -18.03 20.52
CA ALA A 364 8.56 -18.99 19.79
C ALA A 364 7.09 -18.93 20.24
N ALA A 365 6.84 -18.78 21.54
CA ALA A 365 5.49 -18.60 22.08
C ALA A 365 4.84 -17.31 21.54
N PHE A 366 5.57 -16.18 21.56
CA PHE A 366 5.08 -14.94 20.98
C PHE A 366 4.76 -15.08 19.48
N LEU A 367 5.68 -15.69 18.71
CA LEU A 367 5.49 -15.94 17.28
C LEU A 367 4.25 -16.79 16.99
N ALA A 368 4.00 -17.82 17.79
CA ALA A 368 2.80 -18.65 17.66
C ALA A 368 1.52 -17.84 17.94
N VAL A 369 1.52 -17.04 19.00
CA VAL A 369 0.38 -16.19 19.39
C VAL A 369 0.09 -15.14 18.32
N VAL A 370 1.10 -14.38 17.90
CA VAL A 370 0.91 -13.27 16.94
C VAL A 370 0.49 -13.78 15.57
N VAL A 371 1.04 -14.90 15.08
CA VAL A 371 0.63 -15.52 13.81
C VAL A 371 -0.79 -16.08 13.93
N GLY A 372 -1.12 -16.75 15.03
CA GLY A 372 -2.46 -17.29 15.30
C GLY A 372 -3.53 -16.19 15.32
N LEU A 373 -3.30 -15.12 16.10
CA LEU A 373 -4.21 -13.98 16.16
C LEU A 373 -4.33 -13.27 14.82
N SER A 374 -3.22 -13.08 14.10
CA SER A 374 -3.24 -12.46 12.76
C SER A 374 -4.06 -13.28 11.76
N TRP A 375 -3.98 -14.60 11.83
CA TRP A 375 -4.81 -15.48 11.00
C TRP A 375 -6.29 -15.40 11.37
N LEU A 376 -6.63 -15.40 12.67
CA LEU A 376 -8.01 -15.26 13.13
C LEU A 376 -8.59 -13.92 12.64
N THR A 377 -7.88 -12.83 12.85
CA THR A 377 -8.35 -11.50 12.43
C THR A 377 -8.45 -11.39 10.91
N TYR A 378 -7.51 -11.96 10.15
CA TYR A 378 -7.62 -12.06 8.70
C TYR A 378 -8.89 -12.82 8.28
N ARG A 379 -9.17 -13.96 8.91
CA ARG A 379 -10.29 -14.85 8.55
C ARG A 379 -11.65 -14.25 8.87
N TYR A 380 -11.78 -13.60 10.02
CA TYR A 380 -13.06 -13.15 10.57
C TYR A 380 -13.36 -11.65 10.39
N VAL A 381 -12.33 -10.82 10.16
CA VAL A 381 -12.50 -9.37 9.99
C VAL A 381 -12.10 -8.95 8.58
N GLU A 382 -10.86 -9.20 8.20
CA GLU A 382 -10.31 -8.68 6.94
C GLU A 382 -11.01 -9.29 5.72
N LEU A 383 -11.10 -10.61 5.65
CA LEU A 383 -11.65 -11.32 4.49
C LEU A 383 -13.16 -11.03 4.27
N PRO A 384 -14.03 -11.03 5.29
CA PRO A 384 -15.43 -10.64 5.13
C PRO A 384 -15.59 -9.20 4.66
N MET A 385 -14.81 -8.25 5.21
CA MET A 385 -14.89 -6.85 4.83
C MET A 385 -14.38 -6.61 3.41
N GLN A 386 -13.30 -7.27 2.99
CA GLN A 386 -12.85 -7.22 1.59
C GLN A 386 -13.90 -7.78 0.62
N ARG A 387 -14.61 -8.85 0.99
CA ARG A 387 -15.71 -9.40 0.18
C ARG A 387 -16.86 -8.40 0.07
N LEU A 388 -17.23 -7.75 1.16
CA LEU A 388 -18.25 -6.71 1.19
C LEU A 388 -17.86 -5.51 0.31
N GLY A 389 -16.63 -5.01 0.45
CA GLY A 389 -16.11 -3.92 -0.37
C GLY A 389 -16.13 -4.22 -1.86
N ARG A 390 -15.77 -5.45 -2.27
CA ARG A 390 -15.89 -5.88 -3.68
C ARG A 390 -17.34 -5.85 -4.17
N ARG A 391 -18.31 -6.30 -3.36
CA ARG A 391 -19.74 -6.26 -3.73
C ARG A 391 -20.24 -4.82 -3.89
N LEU A 392 -19.84 -3.91 -2.99
CA LEU A 392 -20.25 -2.50 -3.05
C LEU A 392 -19.61 -1.75 -4.22
N ALA A 393 -18.37 -2.08 -4.56
CA ALA A 393 -17.64 -1.50 -5.69
C ALA A 393 -18.21 -1.92 -7.06
N HIS A 394 -19.01 -2.98 -7.14
CA HIS A 394 -19.59 -3.51 -8.39
C HIS A 394 -21.07 -3.15 -8.60
N ARG A 395 -21.69 -2.32 -7.74
CA ARG A 395 -23.06 -1.86 -7.98
C ARG A 395 -23.08 -0.84 -9.12
N PRO A 396 -23.79 -1.08 -10.24
CA PRO A 396 -24.00 -0.06 -11.26
C PRO A 396 -24.64 1.16 -10.60
N SER A 397 -24.15 2.36 -10.92
CA SER A 397 -24.83 3.58 -10.54
C SER A 397 -26.26 3.55 -11.08
N SER A 398 -27.24 3.67 -10.19
CA SER A 398 -28.68 3.63 -10.45
C SER A 398 -29.20 4.70 -11.42
N GLY A 399 -28.32 5.45 -12.10
CA GLY A 399 -28.67 6.49 -13.06
C GLY A 399 -28.65 6.05 -14.52
N GLU A 400 -28.11 4.86 -14.84
CA GLU A 400 -27.95 4.42 -16.25
C GLU A 400 -29.03 3.40 -16.67
N ALA A 401 -29.74 2.80 -15.71
CA ALA A 401 -30.87 1.91 -15.99
C ALA A 401 -32.15 2.65 -16.38
N ALA A 402 -32.22 3.98 -16.18
CA ALA A 402 -33.42 4.76 -16.47
C ALA A 402 -33.44 5.39 -17.88
N SER A 403 -32.31 5.42 -18.61
CA SER A 403 -32.26 5.98 -19.97
C SER A 403 -32.35 4.93 -21.09
N GLY A 404 -32.30 3.63 -20.76
CA GLY A 404 -32.39 2.53 -21.73
C GLY A 404 -33.78 1.93 -21.91
N ALA A 405 -34.78 2.35 -21.11
CA ALA A 405 -36.10 1.72 -21.08
C ALA A 405 -37.23 2.57 -21.74
N SER A 406 -36.91 3.69 -22.38
CA SER A 406 -37.91 4.58 -23.00
C SER A 406 -37.71 4.81 -24.50
N GLY A 407 -36.95 3.95 -25.19
CA GLY A 407 -36.63 4.10 -26.62
C GLY A 407 -37.27 3.09 -27.57
N GLU A 408 -37.91 2.02 -27.08
CA GLU A 408 -38.45 0.94 -27.92
C GLU A 408 -39.93 0.70 -27.63
N SER A 409 -40.79 1.66 -27.96
CA SER A 409 -42.24 1.43 -28.07
C SER A 409 -42.88 2.44 -29.02
N GLY A 410 -42.48 2.39 -30.29
CA GLY A 410 -43.14 3.16 -31.33
C GLY A 410 -42.73 2.70 -32.71
N VAL A 411 -43.70 2.22 -33.48
CA VAL A 411 -43.65 1.89 -34.91
C VAL A 411 -43.21 0.46 -35.26
N SER A 412 -44.14 -0.48 -35.10
CA SER A 412 -44.32 -1.57 -36.07
C SER A 412 -45.79 -1.99 -36.11
N ALA A 413 -46.59 -1.24 -36.84
CA ALA A 413 -47.90 -1.69 -37.31
C ALA A 413 -48.35 -0.81 -38.49
N ALA A 414 -48.06 -1.24 -39.73
CA ALA A 414 -48.98 -1.05 -40.87
C ALA A 414 -48.48 -1.73 -42.16
N ARG A 415 -49.17 -2.82 -42.49
CA ARG A 415 -49.70 -3.19 -43.82
C ARG A 415 -48.72 -3.60 -44.93
N SER A 416 -48.63 -4.92 -45.10
CA SER A 416 -48.53 -5.56 -46.42
C SER A 416 -49.93 -5.71 -47.03
N SER A 417 -50.22 -5.00 -48.13
CA SER A 417 -51.16 -5.48 -49.15
C SER A 417 -51.06 -4.61 -50.41
N PHE A 418 -51.18 -5.28 -51.56
CA PHE A 418 -51.44 -4.82 -52.93
C PHE A 418 -50.28 -4.74 -53.96
N SER A 419 -50.36 -5.74 -54.85
CA SER A 419 -50.02 -5.86 -56.29
C SER A 419 -49.64 -4.62 -57.12
N GLU A 420 -48.61 -4.82 -57.98
CA GLU A 420 -48.42 -4.46 -59.43
C GLU A 420 -49.03 -3.17 -60.05
N PRO A 421 -48.63 -2.71 -61.27
CA PRO A 421 -47.45 -2.99 -62.12
C PRO A 421 -46.85 -1.70 -62.78
N THR A 422 -45.97 -1.90 -63.78
CA THR A 422 -45.57 -1.02 -64.91
C THR A 422 -44.24 -0.27 -64.83
N GLY A 423 -43.42 -0.44 -65.88
CA GLY A 423 -42.20 0.30 -66.16
C GLY A 423 -41.08 -0.59 -66.68
#